data_AF-A0AAV2VW09-F1
#
_entry.id   AF-A0AAV2VW09-F1
#
_cell.length_a   1.000
_cell.length_b   1.000
_cell.length_c   1.000
_cell.angle_alpha   90.00
_cell.angle_beta   90.00
_cell.angle_gamma   90.00
#
_symmetry.space_group_name_H-M   'P 1'
#
loop_
_entity.id
_entity.type
_entity.pdbx_description
1 polymer ?
#
loop_
_entity_poly.entity_id
_entity_poly.type
_entity_poly.pdbx_seq_one_letter_code
_entity_poly.pdbx_strand_id
1 'polypeptide(L)'
;MVFSGHFLPLLNGRRIITYNSDFDKRMILQSLALHCNAAYLQSVEEMFNLVTPVCAMLWYSEFYGECYYNSDEYRWQSLVNACKQQNIDVSDLTAHRALSDCEMTRRLIHSVNAHIEIESEK
;
A
#
# COMPACT_ATOMS: atom_id res chain seq x y z
N MET A 1 -6.28 10.89 25.73
CA MET A 1 -5.38 10.73 24.57
C MET A 1 -6.07 9.73 23.63
N VAL A 2 -6.75 10.22 22.59
CA VAL A 2 -7.81 9.47 21.87
C VAL A 2 -7.26 8.46 20.85
N PHE A 3 -5.97 8.52 20.50
CA PHE A 3 -5.40 7.70 19.43
C PHE A 3 -4.99 6.27 19.85
N SER A 4 -4.66 6.04 21.12
CA SER A 4 -4.05 4.77 21.55
C SER A 4 -5.00 3.57 21.59
N GLY A 5 -6.32 3.80 21.63
CA GLY A 5 -7.32 2.72 21.73
C GLY A 5 -7.86 2.20 20.40
N HIS A 6 -7.62 2.90 19.28
CA HIS A 6 -8.34 2.62 18.03
C HIS A 6 -7.46 2.11 16.89
N PHE A 7 -6.18 2.46 16.84
CA PHE A 7 -5.34 2.12 15.67
C PHE A 7 -4.86 0.66 15.70
N LEU A 8 -4.26 0.18 16.80
CA LEU A 8 -3.79 -1.20 16.90
C LEU A 8 -4.89 -2.25 16.64
N PRO A 9 -6.13 -2.10 17.16
CA PRO A 9 -7.21 -3.04 16.84
C PRO A 9 -7.62 -3.07 15.36
N LEU A 10 -7.37 -2.01 14.58
CA LEU A 10 -7.64 -2.01 13.14
C LEU A 10 -6.63 -2.89 12.37
N LEU A 11 -5.44 -3.08 12.93
CA LEU A 11 -4.34 -3.78 12.26
C LEU A 11 -4.22 -5.24 12.72
N ASN A 12 -4.59 -5.51 13.97
CA ASN A 12 -4.45 -6.84 14.56
C ASN A 12 -5.19 -7.93 13.77
N GLY A 13 -4.47 -8.99 13.41
CA GLY A 13 -5.03 -10.15 12.69
C GLY A 13 -5.44 -9.88 11.24
N ARG A 14 -5.11 -8.71 10.68
CA ARG A 14 -5.46 -8.35 9.29
C ARG A 14 -4.21 -8.27 8.43
N ARG A 15 -4.34 -8.72 7.18
CA ARG A 15 -3.34 -8.44 6.15
C ARG A 15 -3.38 -6.95 5.82
N ILE A 16 -2.24 -6.29 5.93
CA ILE A 16 -2.10 -4.88 5.57
C ILE A 16 -1.50 -4.81 4.18
N ILE A 17 -2.15 -4.07 3.28
CA ILE A 17 -1.65 -3.77 1.94
C ILE A 17 -1.67 -2.25 1.78
N THR A 18 -0.55 -1.67 1.39
CA THR A 18 -0.40 -0.24 1.14
C THR A 18 0.41 0.00 -0.13
N TYR A 19 0.28 1.21 -0.69
CA TYR A 19 1.07 1.61 -1.85
C TYR A 19 2.29 2.38 -1.38
N ASN A 20 3.50 1.89 -1.70
CA ASN A 20 4.75 2.39 -1.13
C ASN A 20 4.80 2.25 0.41
N SER A 21 4.71 1.00 0.87
CA SER A 21 4.57 0.66 2.29
C SER A 21 5.60 1.28 3.23
N ASP A 22 6.86 1.38 2.81
CA ASP A 22 7.93 1.96 3.63
C ASP A 22 7.67 3.44 3.93
N PHE A 23 7.05 4.17 2.99
CA PHE A 23 6.65 5.55 3.20
C PHE A 23 5.56 5.65 4.28
N ASP A 24 4.50 4.87 4.17
CA ASP A 24 3.38 4.89 5.12
C ASP A 24 3.82 4.46 6.52
N LYS A 25 4.58 3.35 6.63
CA LYS A 25 5.16 2.90 7.90
C LYS A 25 5.94 4.03 8.57
N ARG A 26 6.82 4.70 7.82
CA ARG A 26 7.62 5.81 8.34
C ARG A 26 6.75 6.99 8.78
N MET A 27 5.76 7.41 7.99
CA MET A 27 4.87 8.53 8.34
C MET A 27 4.04 8.24 9.60
N ILE A 28 3.53 7.03 9.74
CA ILE A 28 2.77 6.60 10.90
C ILE A 28 3.66 6.64 12.15
N LEU A 29 4.84 6.01 12.10
CA LEU A 29 5.77 5.98 13.25
C LEU A 29 6.24 7.37 13.65
N GLN A 30 6.56 8.24 12.69
CA GLN A 30 6.93 9.63 12.97
C GLN A 30 5.81 10.41 13.65
N SER A 31 4.56 10.25 13.17
CA SER A 31 3.40 10.91 13.77
C SER A 31 3.15 10.41 15.19
N LEU A 32 3.27 9.10 15.42
CA LEU A 32 3.10 8.50 16.74
C LEU A 32 4.20 8.93 17.72
N ALA A 33 5.44 9.03 17.28
CA ALA A 33 6.55 9.50 18.12
C ALA A 33 6.33 10.93 18.65
N LEU A 34 5.61 11.78 17.91
CA LEU A 34 5.27 13.16 18.31
C LEU A 34 4.07 13.25 19.26
N HIS A 35 3.18 12.26 19.24
CA HIS A 35 1.84 12.39 19.84
C HIS A 35 1.48 11.30 20.85
N CYS A 36 2.30 10.26 20.98
CA CYS A 36 2.07 9.12 21.86
C CYS A 36 3.28 8.86 22.77
N ASN A 37 3.07 8.06 23.81
CA ASN A 37 4.17 7.62 24.67
C ASN A 37 5.01 6.52 24.00
N ALA A 38 6.23 6.32 24.51
CA ALA A 38 7.17 5.34 23.96
C ALA A 38 6.63 3.90 23.98
N ALA A 39 5.87 3.51 25.01
CA ALA A 39 5.30 2.16 25.09
C ALA A 39 4.32 1.89 23.94
N TYR A 40 3.47 2.88 23.61
CA TYR A 40 2.53 2.76 22.50
C TYR A 40 3.23 2.73 21.13
N LEU A 41 4.24 3.59 20.94
CA LEU A 41 5.06 3.57 19.73
C LEU A 41 5.70 2.20 19.52
N GLN A 42 6.32 1.64 20.56
CA GLN A 42 6.93 0.32 20.56
C GLN A 42 5.93 -0.78 20.17
N SER A 43 4.70 -0.76 20.71
CA SER A 43 3.66 -1.73 20.35
C SER A 43 3.26 -1.65 18.86
N VAL A 44 3.25 -0.46 18.27
CA VAL A 44 2.96 -0.30 16.84
C VAL A 44 4.14 -0.76 15.97
N GLU A 45 5.38 -0.48 16.37
CA GLU A 45 6.57 -0.98 15.67
C GLU A 45 6.63 -2.52 15.68
N GLU A 46 6.39 -3.14 16.84
CA GLU A 46 6.31 -4.59 16.99
C GLU A 46 5.20 -5.18 16.10
N MET A 47 4.02 -4.57 16.09
CA MET A 47 2.93 -4.99 15.23
C MET A 47 3.34 -4.95 13.75
N PHE A 48 3.97 -3.86 13.28
CA PHE A 48 4.43 -3.79 11.89
C PHE A 48 5.47 -4.84 11.54
N ASN A 49 6.31 -5.24 12.48
CA ASN A 49 7.28 -6.31 12.28
C ASN A 49 6.62 -7.68 12.27
N LEU A 50 5.55 -7.89 13.04
CA LEU A 50 4.78 -9.13 13.07
C LEU A 50 3.96 -9.35 11.79
N VAL A 51 3.23 -8.33 11.34
CA VAL A 51 2.31 -8.48 10.19
C VAL A 51 2.97 -8.20 8.85
N THR A 52 4.11 -7.49 8.83
CA THR A 52 4.85 -7.02 7.64
C THR A 52 3.93 -6.57 6.50
N PRO A 53 3.58 -5.27 6.41
CA PRO A 53 2.68 -4.79 5.37
C PRO A 53 3.20 -5.11 3.96
N VAL A 54 2.29 -5.51 3.08
CA VAL A 54 2.59 -5.83 1.69
C VAL A 54 2.58 -4.54 0.86
N CYS A 55 3.65 -4.32 0.10
CA CYS A 55 3.76 -3.18 -0.78
C CYS A 55 3.14 -3.48 -2.16
N ALA A 56 1.96 -2.93 -2.43
CA ALA A 56 1.27 -3.09 -3.72
C ALA A 56 2.05 -2.50 -4.90
N MET A 57 2.91 -1.50 -4.64
CA MET A 57 3.76 -0.89 -5.68
C MET A 57 4.76 -1.89 -6.26
N LEU A 58 5.42 -2.69 -5.41
CA LEU A 58 6.40 -3.68 -5.83
C LEU A 58 5.72 -4.81 -6.61
N TRP A 59 4.62 -5.33 -6.05
CA TRP A 59 3.79 -6.33 -6.72
C TRP A 59 3.31 -5.86 -8.09
N TYR A 60 2.84 -4.61 -8.20
CA TYR A 60 2.39 -4.07 -9.47
C TYR A 60 3.54 -3.85 -10.46
N SER A 61 4.72 -3.40 -10.01
CA SER A 61 5.87 -3.23 -10.90
C SER A 61 6.32 -4.54 -11.53
N GLU A 62 6.24 -5.64 -10.79
CA GLU A 62 6.51 -6.99 -11.31
C GLU A 62 5.48 -7.40 -12.36
N PHE A 63 4.18 -7.19 -12.08
CA PHE A 63 3.11 -7.44 -13.06
C PHE A 63 3.28 -6.61 -14.34
N TYR A 64 3.61 -5.32 -14.21
CA TYR A 64 3.75 -4.42 -15.35
C TYR A 64 4.99 -4.73 -16.20
N GLY A 65 6.05 -5.27 -15.60
CA GLY A 65 7.19 -5.84 -16.31
C GLY A 65 8.17 -4.83 -16.94
N GLU A 66 8.04 -3.53 -16.67
CA GLU A 66 9.03 -2.53 -17.11
C GLU A 66 10.27 -2.60 -16.21
N CYS A 67 11.44 -2.93 -16.77
CA CYS A 67 12.70 -2.96 -16.01
C CYS A 67 13.53 -1.67 -16.19
N TYR A 68 14.43 -1.41 -15.25
CA TYR A 68 15.49 -0.42 -15.48
C TYR A 68 16.46 -0.90 -16.58
N TYR A 69 17.05 0.03 -17.33
CA TYR A 69 18.00 -0.31 -18.40
C TYR A 69 19.17 -1.13 -17.84
N ASN A 70 19.38 -2.34 -18.40
CA ASN A 70 20.39 -3.31 -17.98
C ASN A 70 20.28 -3.77 -16.52
N SER A 71 19.06 -3.86 -15.97
CA SER A 71 18.80 -4.43 -14.64
C SER A 71 17.65 -5.43 -14.71
N ASP A 72 17.71 -6.45 -13.84
CA ASP A 72 16.59 -7.36 -13.58
C ASP A 72 15.57 -6.76 -12.60
N GLU A 73 15.79 -5.52 -12.14
CA GLU A 73 14.87 -4.81 -11.26
C GLU A 73 13.74 -4.12 -12.02
N TYR A 74 12.51 -4.36 -11.59
CA TYR A 74 11.32 -3.68 -12.09
C TYR A 74 11.27 -2.22 -11.67
N ARG A 75 10.98 -1.36 -12.62
CA ARG A 75 10.75 0.06 -12.44
C ARG A 75 9.44 0.30 -11.70
N TRP A 76 9.53 1.01 -10.58
CA TRP A 76 8.36 1.40 -9.82
C TRP A 76 7.46 2.33 -10.63
N GLN A 77 6.16 2.09 -10.50
CA GLN A 77 5.12 2.93 -11.08
C GLN A 77 4.51 3.79 -9.98
N SER A 78 4.13 5.03 -10.29
CA SER A 78 3.29 5.80 -9.37
C SER A 78 1.88 5.22 -9.36
N LEU A 79 1.13 5.39 -8.28
CA LEU A 79 -0.24 4.86 -8.18
C LEU A 79 -1.16 5.42 -9.29
N VAL A 80 -1.02 6.71 -9.60
CA VAL A 80 -1.76 7.34 -10.71
C VAL A 80 -1.38 6.72 -12.06
N ASN A 81 -0.09 6.46 -12.30
CA ASN A 81 0.36 5.82 -13.54
C ASN A 81 -0.14 4.38 -13.63
N ALA A 82 -0.10 3.63 -12.52
CA ALA A 82 -0.62 2.27 -12.45
C ALA A 82 -2.12 2.23 -12.78
N CYS A 83 -2.93 3.11 -12.18
CA CYS A 83 -4.35 3.22 -12.51
C CYS A 83 -4.57 3.56 -13.99
N LYS A 84 -3.78 4.50 -14.54
CA LYS A 84 -3.86 4.87 -15.96
C LYS A 84 -3.50 3.71 -16.89
N GLN A 85 -2.44 2.97 -16.60
CA GLN A 85 -1.99 1.80 -17.38
C GLN A 85 -3.05 0.69 -17.42
N GLN A 86 -3.78 0.52 -16.31
CA GLN A 86 -4.87 -0.46 -16.20
C GLN A 86 -6.25 0.10 -16.61
N ASN A 87 -6.32 1.31 -17.18
CA ASN A 87 -7.57 1.97 -17.58
C ASN A 87 -8.61 2.07 -16.45
N ILE A 88 -8.17 2.26 -15.21
CA ILE A 88 -9.04 2.38 -14.05
C ILE A 88 -9.59 3.80 -13.98
N ASP A 89 -10.92 3.92 -13.88
CA ASP A 89 -11.56 5.21 -13.60
C ASP A 89 -11.25 5.65 -12.17
N VAL A 90 -10.69 6.85 -12.06
CA VAL A 90 -10.33 7.53 -10.81
C VAL A 90 -10.89 8.95 -10.78
N SER A 91 -11.83 9.29 -11.66
CA SER A 91 -12.41 10.63 -11.77
C SER A 91 -13.19 11.07 -10.53
N ASP A 92 -13.67 10.11 -9.73
CA ASP A 92 -14.32 10.33 -8.44
C ASP A 92 -13.34 10.46 -7.26
N LEU A 93 -12.03 10.29 -7.50
CA LEU A 93 -10.99 10.25 -6.48
C LEU A 93 -10.02 11.43 -6.62
N THR A 94 -9.50 11.90 -5.48
CA THR A 94 -8.48 12.95 -5.44
C THR A 94 -7.17 12.36 -4.97
N ALA A 95 -6.16 12.33 -5.83
CA ALA A 95 -4.82 11.84 -5.48
C ALA A 95 -4.25 12.57 -4.25
N HIS A 96 -3.44 11.88 -3.45
CA HIS A 96 -2.84 12.39 -2.21
C HIS A 96 -3.85 12.62 -1.07
N ARG A 97 -5.05 12.06 -1.18
CA ARG A 97 -5.98 11.89 -0.06
C ARG A 97 -5.91 10.44 0.38
N ALA A 98 -5.60 10.20 1.65
CA ALA A 98 -5.40 8.84 2.18
C ALA A 98 -6.52 7.85 1.78
N LEU A 99 -7.79 8.25 1.92
CA LEU A 99 -8.93 7.41 1.51
C LEU A 99 -8.94 7.13 0.00
N SER A 100 -8.67 8.15 -0.82
CA SER A 100 -8.62 8.00 -2.27
C SER A 100 -7.46 7.12 -2.70
N ASP A 101 -6.28 7.26 -2.09
CA ASP A 101 -5.12 6.43 -2.40
C ASP A 101 -5.37 4.96 -1.99
N CYS A 102 -6.03 4.72 -0.86
CA CYS A 102 -6.51 3.38 -0.47
C CYS A 102 -7.48 2.80 -1.52
N GLU A 103 -8.46 3.59 -1.97
CA GLU A 103 -9.45 3.15 -2.96
C GLU A 103 -8.82 2.90 -4.34
N MET A 104 -7.91 3.76 -4.79
CA MET A 104 -7.12 3.57 -6.02
C MET A 104 -6.31 2.27 -5.94
N THR A 105 -5.65 2.02 -4.80
CA THR A 105 -4.89 0.79 -4.56
C THR A 105 -5.80 -0.44 -4.62
N ARG A 106 -6.98 -0.37 -4.01
CA ARG A 106 -7.99 -1.45 -4.04
C ARG A 106 -8.45 -1.73 -5.48
N ARG A 107 -8.82 -0.69 -6.25
CA ARG A 107 -9.23 -0.82 -7.65
C ARG A 107 -8.12 -1.42 -8.51
N LEU A 108 -6.87 -1.00 -8.29
CA LEU A 108 -5.70 -1.54 -8.98
C LEU A 108 -5.56 -3.05 -8.77
N ILE A 109 -5.63 -3.50 -7.51
CA ILE A 109 -5.53 -4.92 -7.17
C ILE A 109 -6.63 -5.73 -7.87
N HIS A 110 -7.87 -5.25 -7.83
CA HIS A 110 -8.98 -5.96 -8.49
C HIS A 110 -8.82 -6.01 -10.02
N SER A 111 -8.39 -4.91 -10.65
CA SER A 111 -8.19 -4.86 -12.09
C SER A 111 -7.14 -5.87 -12.55
N VAL A 112 -5.99 -5.92 -11.86
CA VAL A 112 -4.89 -6.82 -12.21
C VAL A 112 -5.27 -8.28 -11.95
N ASN A 113 -5.92 -8.58 -10.83
CA ASN A 113 -6.38 -9.95 -10.56
C ASN A 113 -7.35 -10.46 -11.64
N ALA A 114 -8.27 -9.61 -12.11
CA ALA A 114 -9.16 -9.95 -13.20
C ALA A 114 -8.40 -10.25 -14.50
N HIS A 115 -7.31 -9.53 -14.80
CA HIS A 115 -6.45 -9.83 -15.95
C HIS A 115 -5.76 -11.19 -15.82
N ILE A 116 -5.18 -11.49 -14.64
CA ILE A 116 -4.48 -12.75 -14.38
C ILE A 116 -5.44 -13.95 -14.49
N GLU A 117 -6.65 -13.84 -13.95
CA GLU A 117 -7.67 -14.89 -14.03
C GLU A 117 -8.02 -15.19 -15.50
N ILE A 118 -8.26 -14.16 -16.32
CA ILE A 118 -8.56 -14.30 -17.76
C ILE A 118 -7.39 -14.96 -18.52
N GLU A 119 -6.15 -14.67 -18.17
CA GLU A 119 -4.97 -15.29 -18.79
C GLU A 119 -4.79 -16.76 -18.39
N SER A 120 -5.15 -17.12 -17.16
CA SER A 120 -5.04 -18.49 -16.66
C SER A 120 -6.08 -19.47 -17.25
N GLU A 121 -7.16 -18.96 -17.83
CA GLU A 121 -8.23 -19.73 -18.47
C GLU A 121 -7.99 -20.01 -19.97
N LYS A 122 -6.91 -19.47 -20.55
CA LYS A 122 -6.51 -19.67 -21.95
C LYS A 122 -5.49 -20.80 -22.11
#